data_AF-A0AAV7VEX9-F1
#
_entry.id   AF-A0AAV7VEX9-F1
#
_cell.length_a   1.000
_cell.length_b   1.000
_cell.length_c   1.000
_cell.angle_alpha   90.00
_cell.angle_beta   90.00
_cell.angle_gamma   90.00
#
_symmetry.space_group_name_H-M   'P 1'
#
loop_
_entity.id
_entity.type
_entity.pdbx_description
1 polymer ?
#
loop_
_entity_poly.entity_id
_entity_poly.type
_entity_poly.pdbx_seq_one_letter_code
_entity_poly.pdbx_strand_id
1 'polypeptide(L)'
;MNARTRAEERYNEAHGQTRRIIEHTFGFLKARFRCLHLTGGSLYYSPKKVCQVIIACCMLQNLPLRRQVPFLQEDDPGDGRVAGVEHVVSDEEEAEEEDVDNRTTIIQQYFQ
;
A
#
# COMPACT_ATOMS: atom_id res chain seq x y z
N MET A 1 15.97 -1.25 9.35
CA MET A 1 15.96 -0.02 10.14
C MET A 1 16.81 -0.26 11.38
N ASN A 2 17.95 0.42 11.52
CA ASN A 2 18.82 0.26 12.70
C ASN A 2 18.31 1.20 13.80
N ALA A 3 17.64 0.65 14.81
CA ALA A 3 17.22 1.42 15.99
C ALA A 3 18.42 1.56 16.95
N ARG A 4 18.62 2.78 17.47
CA ARG A 4 19.69 3.10 18.43
C ARG A 4 19.14 3.44 19.81
N THR A 5 17.82 3.68 19.92
CA THR A 5 17.13 4.04 21.17
C THR A 5 15.82 3.27 21.34
N ARG A 6 15.32 3.17 22.59
CA ARG A 6 14.03 2.51 22.90
C ARG A 6 12.84 3.21 22.22
N ALA A 7 12.90 4.53 22.10
CA ALA A 7 11.96 5.35 21.36
C ALA A 7 11.87 4.93 19.89
N GLU A 8 13.03 4.78 19.23
CA GLU A 8 13.11 4.31 17.84
C GLU A 8 12.63 2.86 17.68
N GLU A 9 12.90 1.98 18.64
CA GLU A 9 12.36 0.61 18.63
C GLU A 9 10.83 0.60 18.63
N ARG A 10 10.21 1.38 19.54
CA ARG A 10 8.74 1.50 19.64
C ARG A 10 8.12 2.09 18.38
N TYR A 11 8.75 3.11 17.82
CA TYR A 11 8.32 3.67 16.53
C TYR A 11 8.42 2.63 15.42
N ASN A 12 9.54 1.92 15.30
CA ASN A 12 9.72 0.91 14.26
C ASN A 12 8.73 -0.24 14.38
N GLU A 13 8.39 -0.64 15.61
CA GLU A 13 7.36 -1.65 15.85
C GLU A 13 5.98 -1.16 15.41
N ALA A 14 5.55 0.01 15.88
CA ALA A 14 4.25 0.59 15.52
C ALA A 14 4.13 0.88 14.02
N HIS A 15 5.19 1.42 13.42
CA HIS A 15 5.29 1.67 11.99
C HIS A 15 5.23 0.36 11.20
N GLY A 16 5.97 -0.66 11.64
CA GLY A 16 5.95 -2.00 11.03
C GLY A 16 4.57 -2.65 11.10
N GLN A 17 3.88 -2.57 12.24
CA GLN A 17 2.52 -3.07 12.39
C GLN A 17 1.55 -2.34 11.45
N THR A 18 1.61 -1.01 11.40
CA THR A 18 0.78 -0.19 10.51
C THR A 18 1.02 -0.54 9.05
N ARG A 19 2.30 -0.64 8.64
CA ARG A 19 2.69 -1.01 7.28
C ARG A 19 2.14 -2.37 6.88
N ARG A 20 2.26 -3.39 7.75
CA ARG A 20 1.69 -4.73 7.49
C ARG A 20 0.19 -4.67 7.21
N ILE A 21 -0.56 -3.90 8.00
CA ILE A 21 -2.02 -3.74 7.82
C ILE A 21 -2.33 -3.10 6.47
N ILE A 22 -1.62 -2.03 6.12
CA ILE A 22 -1.80 -1.31 4.85
C ILE A 22 -1.44 -2.18 3.65
N GLU A 23 -0.29 -2.85 3.69
CA GLU A 23 0.16 -3.78 2.62
C GLU A 23 -0.85 -4.91 2.41
N HIS A 24 -1.31 -5.53 3.51
CA HIS A 24 -2.32 -6.58 3.45
C HIS A 24 -3.65 -6.08 2.89
N THR A 25 -4.09 -4.88 3.30
CA THR A 25 -5.30 -4.25 2.78
C THR A 25 -5.19 -4.01 1.28
N PHE A 26 -4.07 -3.46 0.80
CA PHE A 26 -3.85 -3.28 -0.64
C PHE A 26 -3.78 -4.61 -1.40
N GLY A 27 -3.21 -5.66 -0.79
CA GLY A 27 -3.25 -7.02 -1.34
C GLY A 27 -4.68 -7.49 -1.62
N PHE A 28 -5.57 -7.36 -0.63
CA PHE A 28 -6.99 -7.71 -0.82
C PHE A 28 -7.69 -6.85 -1.87
N LEU A 29 -7.45 -5.55 -1.88
CA LEU A 29 -8.07 -4.66 -2.85
C LEU A 29 -7.65 -5.01 -4.28
N LYS A 30 -6.36 -5.29 -4.51
CA LYS A 30 -5.85 -5.71 -5.81
C LYS A 30 -6.40 -7.08 -6.23
N ALA A 31 -6.49 -8.04 -5.31
CA ALA A 31 -7.06 -9.36 -5.59
C ALA A 31 -8.55 -9.30 -5.94
N ARG A 32 -9.31 -8.39 -5.30
CA ARG A 32 -10.77 -8.29 -5.47
C ARG A 32 -11.17 -7.40 -6.65
N PHE A 33 -10.46 -6.30 -6.86
CA PHE A 33 -10.79 -5.28 -7.86
C PHE A 33 -9.74 -5.28 -8.96
N ARG A 34 -10.04 -5.92 -10.10
CA ARG A 34 -9.11 -6.02 -11.25
C ARG A 34 -8.64 -4.64 -11.73
N CYS A 35 -9.44 -3.59 -11.60
CA CYS A 35 -9.04 -2.21 -11.94
C CYS A 35 -7.90 -1.65 -11.07
N LEU A 36 -7.55 -2.30 -9.96
CA LEU A 36 -6.39 -1.99 -9.12
C LEU A 36 -5.23 -2.97 -9.35
N HIS A 37 -5.49 -4.07 -10.06
CA HIS A 37 -4.50 -5.10 -10.35
C HIS A 37 -3.76 -4.78 -11.67
N LEU A 38 -2.50 -5.19 -11.76
CA LEU A 38 -1.67 -4.96 -12.95
C LEU A 38 -2.30 -5.55 -14.23
N THR A 39 -3.03 -6.66 -14.11
CA THR A 39 -3.67 -7.32 -15.26
C THR A 39 -4.94 -6.62 -15.75
N GLY A 40 -5.58 -5.78 -14.93
CA GLY A 40 -6.76 -5.01 -15.32
C GLY A 40 -6.46 -3.62 -15.87
N GLY A 41 -5.16 -3.29 -16.02
CA GLY A 41 -4.67 -2.00 -16.51
C GLY A 41 -4.47 -0.97 -15.39
N SER A 42 -3.55 -0.02 -15.62
CA SER A 42 -3.36 1.13 -14.72
C SER A 42 -4.56 2.07 -14.78
N LEU A 43 -4.91 2.69 -13.65
CA LEU A 43 -5.95 3.70 -13.60
C LEU A 43 -5.49 4.99 -14.31
N TYR A 44 -5.85 5.16 -15.58
CA TYR A 44 -5.56 6.37 -16.36
C TYR A 44 -6.54 7.51 -16.03
N TYR A 45 -6.55 7.95 -14.77
CA TYR A 45 -7.35 9.07 -14.29
C TYR A 45 -6.47 10.08 -13.55
N SER A 46 -6.98 11.30 -13.34
CA SER A 46 -6.30 12.26 -12.48
C SER A 46 -6.14 11.73 -11.05
N PRO A 47 -5.10 12.14 -10.29
CA PRO A 47 -4.87 11.64 -8.93
C PRO A 47 -6.11 11.73 -8.03
N LYS A 48 -6.85 12.84 -8.13
CA LYS A 48 -8.11 13.04 -7.40
C LYS A 48 -9.15 11.96 -7.71
N LYS A 49 -9.27 11.54 -8.97
CA LYS A 49 -10.18 10.48 -9.40
C LYS A 49 -9.71 9.10 -8.96
N VAL A 50 -8.41 8.84 -9.03
CA VAL A 50 -7.81 7.60 -8.49
C VAL A 50 -8.12 7.45 -6.99
N CYS A 51 -7.93 8.51 -6.20
CA CYS A 51 -8.29 8.49 -4.77
C CYS A 51 -9.77 8.15 -4.54
N GLN A 52 -10.68 8.70 -5.35
CA GLN A 52 -12.12 8.37 -5.26
C GLN A 52 -12.40 6.88 -5.54
N VAL A 53 -11.73 6.30 -6.53
CA VAL A 53 -11.85 4.87 -6.85
C VAL A 53 -11.32 4.02 -5.68
N ILE A 54 -10.15 4.34 -5.14
CA ILE A 54 -9.57 3.62 -4.00
C ILE A 54 -10.51 3.67 -2.77
N ILE A 55 -11.06 4.85 -2.45
CA ILE A 55 -12.02 5.00 -1.35
C ILE A 55 -13.26 4.13 -1.57
N ALA A 56 -13.82 4.13 -2.79
CA ALA A 56 -14.96 3.29 -3.12
C ALA A 56 -14.62 1.79 -2.95
N CYS A 57 -13.45 1.34 -3.41
CA CYS A 57 -12.97 -0.03 -3.22
C CYS A 57 -12.83 -0.39 -1.72
N CYS A 58 -12.28 0.51 -0.89
CA CYS A 58 -12.19 0.31 0.57
C CYS A 58 -13.57 0.19 1.23
N MET A 59 -14.54 1.01 0.82
CA MET A 59 -15.91 0.93 1.34
C MET A 59 -16.59 -0.40 0.92
N LEU A 60 -16.36 -0.83 -0.32
CA LEU A 60 -16.93 -2.05 -0.89
C LEU A 60 -16.29 -3.33 -0.34
N GLN A 61 -15.03 -3.28 0.10
CA GLN A 61 -14.32 -4.40 0.73
C GLN A 61 -15.02 -4.92 2.00
N ASN A 62 -15.80 -4.08 2.68
CA ASN A 62 -16.45 -4.43 3.96
C ASN A 62 -17.79 -5.18 3.81
N LEU A 63 -18.31 -5.33 2.59
CA LEU A 63 -19.59 -5.99 2.33
C LEU A 63 -19.56 -7.54 2.40
N PRO A 64 -18.53 -8.25 1.88
CA PRO A 64 -18.49 -9.71 1.90
C PRO A 64 -18.36 -10.31 3.32
N LEU A 65 -17.68 -9.62 4.24
CA LEU A 65 -17.51 -10.06 5.63
C LEU A 65 -18.84 -10.20 6.38
N ARG A 66 -19.90 -9.50 5.94
CA ARG A 66 -21.23 -9.52 6.56
C ARG A 66 -22.19 -10.54 5.97
N ARG A 67 -21.83 -11.22 4.86
CA ARG A 67 -22.77 -12.07 4.11
C ARG A 67 -22.35 -13.54 3.93
N GLN A 68 -21.23 -13.99 4.50
CA GLN A 68 -20.72 -15.38 4.34
C GLN A 68 -20.74 -15.86 2.87
N VAL A 69 -20.51 -14.95 1.92
CA VAL A 69 -20.37 -15.37 0.52
C VAL A 69 -18.91 -15.81 0.37
N PRO A 70 -18.64 -17.06 -0.01
CA PRO A 70 -17.29 -17.50 -0.28
C PRO A 70 -16.68 -16.52 -1.27
N PHE A 71 -15.51 -15.98 -0.93
CA PHE A 71 -14.68 -15.33 -1.91
C PHE A 71 -14.34 -16.44 -2.91
N LEU A 72 -14.97 -16.43 -4.08
CA LEU A 72 -14.53 -17.26 -5.20
C LEU A 72 -13.14 -16.73 -5.54
N GLN A 73 -12.13 -17.36 -4.95
CA GLN A 73 -10.77 -17.25 -5.40
C GLN A 73 -10.80 -17.83 -6.81
N GLU A 74 -10.86 -16.96 -7.81
CA GLU A 74 -10.52 -17.39 -9.16
C GLU A 74 -9.05 -17.81 -9.06
N ASP A 75 -8.80 -19.10 -9.13
CA ASP A 75 -7.47 -19.67 -9.21
C ASP A 75 -6.77 -19.02 -10.41
N ASP A 76 -5.89 -18.06 -10.14
CA ASP A 76 -5.04 -17.45 -11.16
C ASP A 76 -3.94 -18.47 -11.51
N PRO A 77 -3.98 -19.11 -12.69
CA PRO A 77 -2.99 -20.09 -13.04
C PRO A 77 -1.81 -19.35 -13.65
N GLY A 78 -0.74 -19.21 -12.87
CA GLY A 78 0.61 -19.08 -13.41
C GLY A 78 1.31 -17.77 -13.09
N ASP A 79 2.22 -17.89 -12.13
CA ASP A 79 3.55 -17.28 -12.17
C ASP A 79 4.14 -17.39 -13.60
N GLY A 80 3.99 -16.32 -14.36
CA GLY A 80 4.59 -16.11 -15.66
C GLY A 80 5.49 -14.90 -15.57
N ARG A 81 6.74 -15.11 -15.15
CA ARG A 81 7.91 -14.24 -15.39
C ARG A 81 7.66 -13.19 -16.47
N VAL A 82 7.43 -11.94 -16.08
CA VAL A 82 7.52 -10.80 -17.00
C VAL A 82 9.00 -10.45 -17.16
N ALA A 83 9.57 -10.94 -18.25
CA ALA A 83 10.85 -10.50 -18.76
C ALA A 83 10.79 -8.99 -19.05
N GLY A 84 11.75 -8.26 -18.47
CA GLY A 84 12.22 -6.94 -18.90
C GLY A 84 11.17 -6.00 -19.50
N VAL A 85 10.37 -5.36 -18.66
CA VAL A 85 9.82 -4.04 -19.01
C VAL A 85 10.73 -3.03 -18.35
N GLU A 86 11.51 -2.31 -19.16
CA GLU A 86 12.28 -1.16 -18.72
C GLU A 86 11.32 -0.18 -18.05
N HIS A 87 11.46 -0.07 -16.73
CA HIS A 87 10.77 0.91 -15.91
C HIS A 87 11.40 2.27 -16.20
N VAL A 88 10.95 2.93 -17.28
CA VAL A 88 11.15 4.38 -17.44
C VAL A 88 10.27 5.07 -16.40
N VAL A 89 10.79 5.17 -15.18
CA VAL A 89 10.39 6.22 -14.25
C VAL A 89 10.98 7.49 -14.81
N SER A 90 10.14 8.29 -15.43
CA SER A 90 10.40 9.71 -15.60
C SER A 90 9.45 10.45 -14.68
N ASP A 91 9.72 10.31 -13.38
CA ASP A 91 9.44 11.33 -12.39
C ASP A 91 10.72 11.39 -11.54
N GLU A 92 11.65 12.25 -11.97
CA GLU A 92 12.66 12.81 -11.07
C GLU A 92 11.90 13.73 -10.12
N GLU A 93 11.22 13.14 -9.14
CA GLU A 93 10.83 13.85 -7.94
C GLU A 93 12.13 13.93 -7.12
N GLU A 94 12.83 15.07 -7.25
CA GLU A 94 13.92 15.42 -6.34
C GLU A 94 13.36 15.26 -4.92
N ALA A 95 13.82 14.24 -4.21
CA ALA A 95 13.50 14.06 -2.81
C ALA A 95 14.12 15.25 -2.07
N GLU A 96 13.31 16.27 -1.81
CA GLU A 96 13.65 17.34 -0.90
C GLU A 96 14.11 16.69 0.42
N GLU A 97 15.23 17.16 0.95
CA GLU A 97 15.95 16.68 2.14
C GLU A 97 15.16 16.90 3.46
N GLU A 98 13.82 16.83 3.43
CA GLU A 98 12.88 17.07 4.54
C GLU A 98 12.40 15.79 5.27
N ASP A 99 12.73 14.58 4.79
CA ASP A 99 12.17 13.34 5.37
C ASP A 99 12.79 12.95 6.74
N VAL A 100 14.06 13.32 6.98
CA VAL A 100 14.78 12.95 8.22
C VAL A 100 14.29 13.75 9.42
N ASP A 101 13.89 15.01 9.21
CA ASP A 101 13.42 15.91 10.26
C ASP A 101 12.05 15.47 10.80
N ASN A 102 11.18 14.98 9.91
CA ASN A 102 9.84 14.51 10.28
C ASN A 102 9.89 13.22 11.11
N ARG A 103 10.70 12.23 10.71
CA ARG A 103 10.81 10.97 11.46
C ARG A 103 11.36 11.23 12.87
N THR A 104 12.43 12.00 12.97
CA THR A 104 13.08 12.28 14.24
C THR A 104 12.15 13.04 15.18
N THR A 105 11.43 14.04 14.65
CA THR A 105 10.42 14.80 15.39
C THR A 105 9.28 13.92 15.91
N ILE A 106 8.71 13.05 15.06
CA ILE A 106 7.63 12.14 15.47
C ILE A 106 8.08 11.19 16.59
N ILE A 107 9.29 10.65 16.48
CA ILE A 107 9.83 9.74 17.49
C ILE A 107 9.99 10.47 18.82
N GLN A 108 10.63 11.65 18.82
CA GLN A 108 10.85 12.42 20.04
C GLN A 108 9.54 12.91 20.69
N GLN A 109 8.55 13.28 19.87
CA GLN A 109 7.29 13.84 20.36
C GLN A 109 6.30 12.78 20.88
N TYR A 110 6.25 11.61 20.25
CA TYR A 110 5.19 10.61 20.52
C TYR A 110 5.71 9.28 21.09
N PHE A 111 7.01 9.00 21.01
CA PHE A 111 7.60 7.73 21.43
C PHE A 111 8.74 7.98 22.44
N GLN A 112 8.40 8.07 23.74
CA GLN A 112 9.37 8.19 24.85
C GLN A 112 9.97 6.84 25.23
#